data_AF-A0A7Y3YMZ6-F1
#
_entry.id   AF-A0A7Y3YMZ6-F1
#
_cell.length_a   1.000
_cell.length_b   1.000
_cell.length_c   1.000
_cell.angle_alpha   90.00
_cell.angle_beta   90.00
_cell.angle_gamma   90.00
#
_symmetry.space_group_name_H-M   'P 1'
#
loop_
_entity.id
_entity.type
_entity.pdbx_description
1 polymer ?
#
loop_
_entity_poly.entity_id
_entity_poly.type
_entity_poly.pdbx_seq_one_letter_code
_entity_poly.pdbx_strand_id
1 'polypeptide(L)'
;MSVINNALSELAKKKSATAIEAAVVPKVKTRSPLVWIAAGFTLSLAMGGWAISQGPTVDNSISTRDRQVQVSVVDSSSEVPAIVTQAPSSPTKKLVAVDSSYLTQASSRDQAPVVDSVVKTAQITKPQVQAKPLATTKVNSPQVPEPTLIASVAKSSPASISDEPKDTENSGILIEQVELTPEQLSVNAQGRAQKALDANDLTGALKGYNEALRYTPRNEDVRQKLAILYFGKGDTRKAYELFQLGIKLNINSEKLRLGLSKLLVKADQAEAALSPLIHMPPNPTQEYLAMRAALSQKSQQEEVALESYQKLVEIDSENARWWLGLAIQQERQLDFAAAKQSYQGALTRVGISSQSQSFVRDRLKIISALEESSNAN
;
A
#
# COMPACT_ATOMS: atom_id res chain seq x y z
N MET A 1 39.92 -65.29 11.85
CA MET A 1 38.45 -65.37 11.74
C MET A 1 37.72 -65.26 13.08
N SER A 2 38.08 -66.00 14.15
CA SER A 2 37.23 -66.09 15.37
C SER A 2 37.06 -64.81 16.22
N VAL A 3 38.00 -63.86 16.19
CA VAL A 3 37.97 -62.68 17.08
C VAL A 3 36.86 -61.67 16.74
N ILE A 4 36.52 -61.52 15.45
CA ILE A 4 35.56 -60.52 14.97
C ILE A 4 34.12 -60.88 15.34
N ASN A 5 33.75 -62.17 15.26
CA ASN A 5 32.42 -62.63 15.66
C ASN A 5 32.15 -62.48 17.17
N ASN A 6 33.18 -62.67 18.02
CA ASN A 6 33.03 -62.42 19.45
C ASN A 6 32.77 -60.94 19.75
N ALA A 7 33.52 -60.02 19.11
CA ALA A 7 33.31 -58.58 19.27
C ALA A 7 31.91 -58.10 18.87
N LEU A 8 31.34 -58.66 17.78
CA LEU A 8 29.95 -58.39 17.38
C LEU A 8 28.93 -58.95 18.38
N SER A 9 29.20 -60.10 19.00
CA SER A 9 28.31 -60.69 20.02
C SER A 9 28.26 -59.88 21.33
N GLU A 10 29.38 -59.29 21.74
CA GLU A 10 29.42 -58.45 22.96
C GLU A 10 28.72 -57.11 22.76
N LEU A 11 28.86 -56.50 21.57
CA LEU A 11 28.10 -55.30 21.20
C LEU A 11 26.59 -55.55 21.17
N ALA A 12 26.14 -56.71 20.67
CA ALA A 12 24.73 -57.09 20.69
C ALA A 12 24.19 -57.35 22.12
N LYS A 13 25.02 -57.87 23.03
CA LYS A 13 24.67 -58.06 24.45
C LYS A 13 24.65 -56.77 25.26
N LYS A 14 25.36 -55.71 24.83
CA LYS A 14 25.42 -54.42 25.54
C LYS A 14 24.25 -53.48 25.21
N LYS A 15 23.04 -54.05 25.00
CA LYS A 15 21.80 -53.28 24.90
C LYS A 15 21.40 -52.85 26.32
N SER A 16 21.73 -51.61 26.67
CA SER A 16 21.49 -51.02 27.99
C SER A 16 20.01 -51.12 28.38
N ALA A 17 19.72 -51.94 29.38
CA ALA A 17 18.40 -52.02 30.00
C ALA A 17 18.19 -50.80 30.93
N THR A 18 17.96 -49.62 30.34
CA THR A 18 17.32 -48.52 31.06
C THR A 18 15.86 -48.88 31.26
N ALA A 19 15.55 -49.47 32.42
CA ALA A 19 14.19 -49.58 32.90
C ALA A 19 13.61 -48.16 33.03
N ILE A 20 12.53 -47.88 32.31
CA ILE A 20 11.84 -46.59 32.38
C ILE A 20 10.97 -46.62 33.63
N GLU A 21 11.53 -46.21 34.77
CA GLU A 21 10.75 -45.93 35.96
C GLU A 21 10.03 -44.58 35.78
N ALA A 22 8.71 -44.57 35.95
CA ALA A 22 7.90 -43.39 35.73
C ALA A 22 8.13 -42.36 36.84
N ALA A 23 8.76 -41.22 36.51
CA ALA A 23 8.99 -40.15 37.46
C ALA A 23 7.65 -39.60 38.01
N VAL A 24 7.38 -39.86 39.29
CA VAL A 24 6.18 -39.37 39.98
C VAL A 24 6.35 -37.87 40.26
N VAL A 25 5.85 -37.05 39.34
CA VAL A 25 5.80 -35.59 39.52
C VAL A 25 4.76 -35.25 40.59
N PRO A 26 5.12 -34.58 41.70
CA PRO A 26 4.16 -34.18 42.71
C PRO A 26 3.17 -33.16 42.12
N LYS A 27 1.87 -33.38 42.33
CA LYS A 27 0.83 -32.43 41.90
C LYS A 27 1.04 -31.08 42.59
N VAL A 28 1.43 -30.08 41.81
CA VAL A 28 1.55 -28.69 42.27
C VAL A 28 0.19 -28.22 42.80
N LYS A 29 0.15 -27.71 44.03
CA LYS A 29 -1.06 -27.09 44.60
C LYS A 29 -1.41 -25.83 43.82
N THR A 30 -2.31 -25.94 42.85
CA THR A 30 -2.93 -24.79 42.19
C THR A 30 -3.78 -24.03 43.20
N ARG A 31 -3.62 -22.70 43.26
CA ARG A 31 -4.51 -21.84 44.06
C ARG A 31 -5.85 -21.70 43.34
N SER A 32 -6.93 -21.56 44.10
CA SER A 32 -8.30 -21.49 43.57
C SER A 32 -8.46 -20.38 42.51
N PRO A 33 -9.13 -20.65 41.38
CA PRO A 33 -9.37 -19.64 40.33
C PRO A 33 -10.20 -18.45 40.82
N LEU A 34 -10.92 -18.57 41.94
CA LEU A 34 -11.64 -17.46 42.59
C LEU A 34 -10.74 -16.27 42.92
N VAL A 35 -9.44 -16.49 43.20
CA VAL A 35 -8.49 -15.40 43.49
C VAL A 35 -8.26 -14.51 42.25
N TRP A 36 -8.21 -15.12 41.06
CA TRP A 36 -8.08 -14.39 39.79
C TRP A 36 -9.37 -13.69 39.38
N ILE A 37 -10.52 -14.31 39.63
CA ILE A 37 -11.84 -13.70 39.37
C ILE A 37 -12.05 -12.47 40.27
N ALA A 38 -11.71 -12.57 41.56
CA ALA A 38 -11.79 -11.45 42.49
C ALA A 38 -10.87 -10.28 42.08
N ALA A 39 -9.61 -10.57 41.73
CA ALA A 39 -8.65 -9.56 41.26
C ALA A 39 -9.13 -8.85 39.98
N GLY A 40 -9.64 -9.60 39.00
CA GLY A 40 -10.19 -9.04 37.76
C GLY A 40 -11.41 -8.15 38.00
N PHE A 41 -12.31 -8.54 38.90
CA PHE A 41 -13.51 -7.75 39.24
C PHE A 41 -13.13 -6.42 39.91
N THR A 42 -12.17 -6.41 40.84
CA THR A 42 -11.70 -5.17 41.48
C THR A 42 -11.03 -4.22 40.49
N LEU A 43 -10.31 -4.73 39.50
CA LEU A 43 -9.65 -3.90 38.47
C LEU A 43 -10.68 -3.24 37.52
N SER A 44 -11.76 -3.95 37.19
CA SER A 44 -12.85 -3.44 36.35
C SER A 44 -13.60 -2.27 37.02
N LEU A 45 -13.92 -2.40 38.32
CA LEU A 45 -14.57 -1.34 39.11
C LEU A 45 -13.69 -0.08 39.22
N ALA A 46 -12.37 -0.23 39.34
CA ALA A 46 -11.44 0.89 39.41
C ALA A 46 -11.41 1.72 38.11
N MET A 47 -11.48 1.08 36.93
CA MET A 47 -11.56 1.81 35.65
C MET A 47 -12.93 2.43 35.41
N GLY A 48 -14.02 1.78 35.83
CA GLY A 48 -15.38 2.32 35.68
C GLY A 48 -15.60 3.63 36.45
N GLY A 49 -15.03 3.76 37.65
CA GLY A 49 -15.19 4.95 38.49
C GLY A 49 -14.56 6.23 37.93
N TRP A 50 -13.45 6.12 37.19
CA TRP A 50 -12.71 7.29 36.67
C TRP A 50 -13.42 7.97 35.49
N ALA A 51 -14.22 7.22 34.73
CA ALA A 51 -14.95 7.74 33.57
C ALA A 51 -16.14 8.63 33.94
N ILE A 52 -16.70 8.48 35.16
CA ILE A 52 -17.87 9.25 35.61
C ILE A 52 -17.49 10.63 36.19
N SER A 53 -16.23 10.85 36.59
CA SER A 53 -15.80 12.09 37.25
C SER A 53 -15.27 13.19 36.32
N GLN A 54 -15.22 12.95 35.00
CA GLN A 54 -14.69 13.89 33.99
C GLN A 54 -15.80 14.49 33.09
N GLY A 55 -17.06 14.46 33.55
CA GLY A 55 -18.18 15.13 32.86
C GLY A 55 -18.07 16.66 32.99
N PRO A 56 -18.26 17.44 31.91
CA PRO A 56 -18.13 18.89 31.96
C PRO A 56 -19.26 19.54 32.77
N THR A 57 -18.89 20.37 33.75
CA THR A 57 -19.81 21.24 34.48
C THR A 57 -20.24 22.41 33.59
N VAL A 58 -21.54 22.53 33.32
CA VAL A 58 -22.11 23.65 32.55
C VAL A 58 -22.40 24.82 33.51
N ASP A 59 -21.49 25.79 33.56
CA ASP A 59 -21.69 27.04 34.30
C ASP A 59 -22.64 27.99 33.54
N ASN A 60 -23.90 28.04 33.98
CA ASN A 60 -24.87 29.04 33.53
C ASN A 60 -24.65 30.38 34.25
N SER A 61 -23.68 31.18 33.79
CA SER A 61 -23.54 32.58 34.20
C SER A 61 -24.50 33.49 33.44
N ILE A 62 -25.62 33.85 34.07
CA ILE A 62 -26.60 34.80 33.51
C ILE A 62 -25.99 36.21 33.55
N SER A 63 -25.65 36.76 32.38
CA SER A 63 -25.20 38.15 32.23
C SER A 63 -26.38 39.02 31.80
N THR A 64 -27.08 39.61 32.78
CA THR A 64 -28.11 40.63 32.51
C THR A 64 -27.47 41.89 31.96
N ARG A 65 -27.85 42.28 30.74
CA ARG A 65 -27.54 43.61 30.21
C ARG A 65 -28.81 44.27 29.71
N ASP A 66 -29.28 45.25 30.48
CA ASP A 66 -30.49 46.02 30.18
C ASP A 66 -30.40 46.66 28.79
N ARG A 67 -31.48 46.54 28.02
CA ARG A 67 -31.70 47.34 26.83
C ARG A 67 -32.99 48.11 27.01
N GLN A 68 -32.85 49.42 27.18
CA GLN A 68 -33.97 50.32 27.46
C GLN A 68 -34.99 50.37 26.33
N VAL A 69 -36.23 50.49 26.76
CA VAL A 69 -37.46 50.73 26.00
C VAL A 69 -37.34 51.95 25.10
N GLN A 70 -37.83 51.85 23.86
CA GLN A 70 -38.52 52.96 23.19
C GLN A 70 -39.77 52.43 22.48
N VAL A 71 -40.84 53.22 22.57
CA VAL A 71 -42.21 52.88 22.15
C VAL A 71 -42.56 53.69 20.91
N SER A 72 -43.17 53.04 19.91
CA SER A 72 -43.98 53.69 18.88
C SER A 72 -45.19 52.82 18.55
N VAL A 73 -46.39 53.36 18.77
CA VAL A 73 -47.68 52.76 18.46
C VAL A 73 -48.20 53.36 17.15
N VAL A 74 -48.63 52.54 16.19
CA VAL A 74 -49.75 52.85 15.28
C VAL A 74 -50.51 51.56 14.95
N ASP A 75 -51.82 51.72 14.84
CA ASP A 75 -52.90 50.74 14.69
C ASP A 75 -53.11 50.27 13.23
N SER A 76 -53.60 49.03 13.03
CA SER A 76 -54.65 48.63 12.05
C SER A 76 -54.74 47.11 11.85
N SER A 77 -55.96 46.60 11.91
CA SER A 77 -56.37 45.19 11.79
C SER A 77 -56.24 44.54 10.40
N SER A 78 -55.88 43.24 10.33
CA SER A 78 -56.85 42.16 10.03
C SER A 78 -56.25 40.75 9.83
N GLU A 79 -57.02 39.75 10.33
CA GLU A 79 -57.08 38.33 9.92
C GLU A 79 -55.92 37.34 10.24
N VAL A 80 -56.26 36.04 10.11
CA VAL A 80 -55.80 34.92 10.98
C VAL A 80 -55.21 33.74 10.13
N PRO A 81 -54.83 32.59 10.69
CA PRO A 81 -53.45 32.19 10.99
C PRO A 81 -52.84 31.13 10.05
N ALA A 82 -51.52 30.90 10.18
CA ALA A 82 -50.90 29.61 9.87
C ALA A 82 -49.73 29.33 10.84
N ILE A 83 -49.86 28.28 11.66
CA ILE A 83 -48.77 27.76 12.52
C ILE A 83 -48.22 26.50 11.87
N VAL A 84 -46.92 26.45 11.61
CA VAL A 84 -46.20 25.22 11.29
C VAL A 84 -45.05 25.06 12.26
N THR A 85 -45.17 24.05 13.12
CA THR A 85 -44.10 23.60 14.03
C THR A 85 -43.66 22.22 13.59
N GLN A 86 -42.39 22.06 13.19
CA GLN A 86 -41.80 20.73 12.96
C GLN A 86 -40.71 20.47 14.00
N ALA A 87 -40.86 19.36 14.72
CA ALA A 87 -39.82 18.73 15.52
C ALA A 87 -39.41 17.40 14.85
N PRO A 88 -38.14 16.97 14.95
CA PRO A 88 -37.64 15.79 14.24
C PRO A 88 -37.98 14.49 14.98
N SER A 89 -38.19 13.40 14.23
CA SER A 89 -38.33 12.04 14.75
C SER A 89 -37.29 11.08 14.15
N SER A 90 -36.87 10.13 14.99
CA SER A 90 -35.72 9.24 14.82
C SER A 90 -36.08 7.93 14.08
N PRO A 91 -35.10 7.06 13.72
CA PRO A 91 -35.29 6.04 12.68
C PRO A 91 -35.65 4.63 13.21
N THR A 92 -35.82 3.70 12.27
CA THR A 92 -35.75 2.22 12.40
C THR A 92 -37.06 1.46 12.58
N LYS A 93 -37.56 0.80 11.52
CA LYS A 93 -37.54 -0.68 11.43
C LYS A 93 -37.83 -1.23 10.03
N LYS A 94 -37.27 -2.42 9.79
CA LYS A 94 -37.45 -3.31 8.64
C LYS A 94 -38.48 -4.39 9.00
N LEU A 95 -39.36 -4.80 8.09
CA LEU A 95 -39.80 -6.20 7.91
C LEU A 95 -40.66 -6.36 6.64
N VAL A 96 -40.73 -7.60 6.15
CA VAL A 96 -41.31 -8.01 4.86
C VAL A 96 -42.67 -8.67 5.10
N ALA A 97 -43.62 -8.49 4.17
CA ALA A 97 -44.74 -9.40 3.94
C ALA A 97 -44.99 -9.53 2.43
N VAL A 98 -45.44 -10.72 2.01
CA VAL A 98 -45.65 -11.14 0.61
C VAL A 98 -47.17 -11.37 0.39
N ASP A 99 -47.55 -11.65 -0.86
CA ASP A 99 -48.86 -12.10 -1.35
C ASP A 99 -49.96 -11.04 -1.60
N SER A 100 -50.85 -11.19 -2.60
CA SER A 100 -50.82 -11.92 -3.89
C SER A 100 -52.13 -11.63 -4.65
N SER A 101 -52.11 -11.27 -5.95
CA SER A 101 -53.23 -11.23 -6.95
C SER A 101 -53.00 -10.17 -8.04
N TYR A 102 -53.46 -10.26 -9.29
CA TYR A 102 -53.87 -11.37 -10.18
C TYR A 102 -53.86 -10.83 -11.64
N LEU A 103 -53.32 -11.60 -12.61
CA LEU A 103 -53.76 -11.79 -14.03
C LEU A 103 -53.97 -10.53 -14.95
N THR A 104 -53.78 -10.55 -16.29
CA THR A 104 -53.89 -11.66 -17.26
C THR A 104 -53.09 -11.42 -18.56
N GLN A 105 -52.61 -12.54 -19.13
CA GLN A 105 -52.16 -12.88 -20.51
C GLN A 105 -52.30 -11.91 -21.70
N ALA A 106 -51.32 -11.99 -22.61
CA ALA A 106 -51.53 -12.42 -24.01
C ALA A 106 -50.28 -13.15 -24.56
N SER A 107 -50.47 -14.17 -25.41
CA SER A 107 -49.40 -15.07 -25.90
C SER A 107 -49.25 -15.01 -27.42
N SER A 108 -48.04 -15.29 -27.91
CA SER A 108 -47.85 -16.09 -29.13
C SER A 108 -46.50 -16.81 -29.11
N ARG A 109 -46.48 -18.03 -29.65
CA ARG A 109 -45.37 -18.99 -29.62
C ARG A 109 -45.10 -19.46 -31.05
N ASP A 110 -43.93 -20.10 -31.22
CA ASP A 110 -43.58 -21.09 -32.26
C ASP A 110 -43.16 -20.56 -33.65
N GLN A 111 -42.24 -21.19 -34.40
CA GLN A 111 -41.44 -22.42 -34.21
C GLN A 111 -40.18 -22.36 -35.12
N ALA A 112 -39.16 -23.20 -34.89
CA ALA A 112 -38.06 -23.46 -35.84
C ALA A 112 -38.37 -24.69 -36.72
N PRO A 113 -37.71 -24.88 -37.88
CA PRO A 113 -36.66 -25.95 -37.96
C PRO A 113 -35.50 -25.70 -38.96
N VAL A 114 -34.58 -26.67 -39.04
CA VAL A 114 -33.42 -26.83 -39.96
C VAL A 114 -33.84 -27.38 -41.37
N VAL A 115 -33.02 -27.50 -42.43
CA VAL A 115 -31.55 -27.75 -42.56
C VAL A 115 -30.93 -27.17 -43.87
N ASP A 116 -29.59 -27.26 -43.96
CA ASP A 116 -28.73 -27.50 -45.15
C ASP A 116 -28.24 -26.40 -46.13
N SER A 117 -26.92 -26.19 -46.08
CA SER A 117 -25.92 -26.27 -47.18
C SER A 117 -26.06 -25.52 -48.51
N VAL A 118 -25.08 -24.65 -48.84
CA VAL A 118 -24.15 -24.80 -50.01
C VAL A 118 -23.07 -23.69 -50.07
N VAL A 119 -21.91 -24.06 -50.61
CA VAL A 119 -20.63 -23.33 -50.77
C VAL A 119 -20.66 -22.16 -51.77
N LYS A 120 -19.99 -21.02 -51.46
CA LYS A 120 -19.11 -20.32 -52.44
C LYS A 120 -18.08 -19.35 -51.85
N THR A 121 -16.92 -19.33 -52.49
CA THR A 121 -15.68 -18.61 -52.17
C THR A 121 -15.70 -17.13 -52.59
N ALA A 122 -15.08 -16.24 -51.79
CA ALA A 122 -14.46 -14.99 -52.30
C ALA A 122 -13.34 -14.50 -51.36
N GLN A 123 -12.17 -14.19 -51.92
CA GLN A 123 -11.08 -13.45 -51.26
C GLN A 123 -11.38 -11.94 -51.28
N ILE A 124 -10.83 -11.17 -50.32
CA ILE A 124 -10.29 -9.78 -50.46
C ILE A 124 -9.53 -9.49 -49.14
N THR A 125 -8.19 -9.57 -49.08
CA THR A 125 -7.15 -8.53 -49.37
C THR A 125 -6.93 -7.50 -48.24
N LYS A 126 -5.66 -7.39 -47.78
CA LYS A 126 -5.15 -6.38 -46.83
C LYS A 126 -5.18 -4.96 -47.40
N PRO A 127 -5.05 -3.93 -46.54
CA PRO A 127 -4.17 -2.79 -46.84
C PRO A 127 -3.00 -2.64 -45.85
N GLN A 128 -1.77 -2.58 -46.37
CA GLN A 128 -0.65 -1.85 -45.75
C GLN A 128 -0.68 -0.40 -46.24
N VAL A 129 -0.29 0.57 -45.41
CA VAL A 129 0.32 1.82 -45.89
C VAL A 129 1.47 2.21 -44.96
N GLN A 130 2.57 2.69 -45.56
CA GLN A 130 3.82 3.01 -44.90
C GLN A 130 4.34 4.37 -45.39
N ALA A 131 4.69 5.26 -44.45
CA ALA A 131 5.64 6.39 -44.53
C ALA A 131 5.75 7.32 -45.79
N LYS A 132 5.47 8.63 -45.55
CA LYS A 132 6.41 9.78 -45.72
C LYS A 132 6.81 10.23 -47.17
N PRO A 133 7.35 11.44 -47.40
CA PRO A 133 7.00 12.82 -46.94
C PRO A 133 6.62 13.77 -48.11
N LEU A 134 6.27 15.02 -47.82
CA LEU A 134 6.45 16.13 -48.77
C LEU A 134 6.76 17.46 -48.05
N ALA A 135 7.69 18.24 -48.62
CA ALA A 135 7.90 19.67 -48.36
C ALA A 135 7.48 20.43 -49.65
N THR A 136 7.30 21.75 -49.78
CA THR A 136 7.65 22.96 -49.02
C THR A 136 6.70 24.09 -49.48
N THR A 137 6.33 25.04 -48.62
CA THR A 137 6.11 26.44 -49.05
C THR A 137 6.26 27.43 -47.90
N LYS A 138 6.90 28.58 -48.18
CA LYS A 138 6.95 29.76 -47.30
C LYS A 138 5.62 30.52 -47.33
N VAL A 139 5.32 31.31 -46.29
CA VAL A 139 5.02 32.77 -46.36
C VAL A 139 4.72 33.36 -44.96
N ASN A 140 5.28 34.55 -44.71
CA ASN A 140 5.03 35.59 -43.68
C ASN A 140 4.75 35.29 -42.19
N SER A 141 5.53 35.99 -41.35
CA SER A 141 5.23 36.39 -39.95
C SER A 141 4.06 37.40 -39.87
N PRO A 142 3.49 37.61 -38.66
CA PRO A 142 3.87 38.82 -37.90
C PRO A 142 4.23 38.57 -36.42
N GLN A 143 4.95 39.52 -35.82
CA GLN A 143 5.32 39.57 -34.40
C GLN A 143 4.13 39.89 -33.47
N VAL A 144 4.21 39.43 -32.22
CA VAL A 144 3.51 39.98 -31.06
C VAL A 144 4.55 40.19 -29.94
N PRO A 145 4.58 41.34 -29.24
CA PRO A 145 5.72 41.73 -28.40
C PRO A 145 5.64 41.23 -26.94
N GLU A 146 6.81 41.10 -26.31
CA GLU A 146 6.96 40.87 -24.87
C GLU A 146 6.85 42.18 -24.05
N PRO A 147 6.31 42.16 -22.83
CA PRO A 147 6.19 43.35 -21.98
C PRO A 147 7.50 43.67 -21.25
N THR A 148 7.96 44.92 -21.36
CA THR A 148 9.05 45.47 -20.54
C THR A 148 8.51 46.03 -19.21
N LEU A 149 9.18 45.72 -18.11
CA LEU A 149 8.97 46.38 -16.81
C LEU A 149 10.13 47.33 -16.51
N ILE A 150 9.82 48.62 -16.42
CA ILE A 150 10.77 49.69 -16.13
C ILE A 150 10.74 49.98 -14.63
N ALA A 151 11.89 49.86 -13.96
CA ALA A 151 12.06 50.27 -12.57
C ALA A 151 13.48 50.83 -12.33
N SER A 152 13.75 52.01 -12.89
CA SER A 152 14.99 52.77 -12.64
C SER A 152 14.83 53.67 -11.41
N VAL A 153 15.39 53.25 -10.27
CA VAL A 153 15.51 54.12 -9.09
C VAL A 153 16.82 54.91 -9.20
N ALA A 154 16.71 56.21 -9.41
CA ALA A 154 17.85 57.11 -9.47
C ALA A 154 18.54 57.25 -8.11
N LYS A 155 19.87 57.11 -8.08
CA LYS A 155 20.71 57.70 -7.04
C LYS A 155 21.87 58.47 -7.69
N SER A 156 21.94 59.73 -7.28
CA SER A 156 22.95 60.74 -7.56
C SER A 156 24.38 60.23 -7.69
N SER A 157 25.04 60.61 -8.79
CA SER A 157 26.51 60.77 -8.86
C SER A 157 26.98 61.82 -7.85
N PRO A 158 28.24 61.71 -7.40
CA PRO A 158 29.10 62.88 -7.51
C PRO A 158 30.40 62.60 -8.29
N ALA A 159 30.79 63.62 -9.05
CA ALA A 159 32.16 64.01 -9.44
C ALA A 159 33.07 62.95 -10.10
N SER A 160 33.28 63.12 -11.41
CA SER A 160 34.52 62.70 -12.07
C SER A 160 35.72 63.46 -11.48
N ILE A 161 36.77 62.74 -11.12
CA ILE A 161 38.12 63.27 -11.01
C ILE A 161 38.98 62.43 -11.95
N SER A 162 39.59 63.07 -12.94
CA SER A 162 40.57 62.44 -13.82
C SER A 162 41.92 62.42 -13.13
N ASP A 163 42.61 61.29 -13.12
CA ASP A 163 44.07 61.21 -13.09
C ASP A 163 44.55 59.85 -13.66
N GLU A 164 45.80 59.83 -14.12
CA GLU A 164 46.40 58.81 -15.00
C GLU A 164 46.55 57.39 -14.43
N PRO A 165 46.72 56.38 -15.29
CA PRO A 165 46.82 54.98 -14.86
C PRO A 165 48.13 54.72 -14.11
N LYS A 166 48.02 53.94 -13.03
CA LYS A 166 49.16 53.20 -12.48
C LYS A 166 48.86 51.71 -12.58
N ASP A 167 49.82 50.98 -13.13
CA ASP A 167 49.79 49.52 -13.22
C ASP A 167 49.75 48.90 -11.82
N THR A 168 48.54 48.63 -11.34
CA THR A 168 48.32 47.53 -10.43
C THR A 168 47.94 46.32 -11.26
N GLU A 169 48.74 45.25 -11.16
CA GLU A 169 48.34 43.91 -11.58
C GLU A 169 47.19 43.42 -10.69
N ASN A 170 46.00 43.98 -10.92
CA ASN A 170 44.76 43.38 -10.48
C ASN A 170 44.62 42.06 -11.24
N SER A 171 45.15 41.00 -10.62
CA SER A 171 44.66 39.63 -10.79
C SER A 171 43.21 39.60 -10.31
N GLY A 172 42.33 40.23 -11.10
CA GLY A 172 40.91 40.34 -10.84
C GLY A 172 40.32 38.94 -10.87
N ILE A 173 40.09 38.38 -9.70
CA ILE A 173 39.36 37.13 -9.55
C ILE A 173 37.95 37.42 -10.09
N LEU A 174 37.70 37.01 -11.33
CA LEU A 174 36.38 37.10 -11.93
C LEU A 174 35.51 36.05 -11.25
N ILE A 175 34.87 36.46 -10.15
CA ILE A 175 33.90 35.63 -9.42
C ILE A 175 32.62 35.60 -10.28
N GLU A 176 32.61 34.72 -11.27
CA GLU A 176 31.41 34.41 -12.04
C GLU A 176 30.41 33.71 -11.12
N GLN A 177 29.34 34.43 -10.75
CA GLN A 177 28.30 33.91 -9.88
C GLN A 177 27.40 32.94 -10.67
N VAL A 178 27.80 31.67 -10.69
CA VAL A 178 26.98 30.59 -11.27
C VAL A 178 25.76 30.35 -10.39
N GLU A 179 24.58 30.70 -10.89
CA GLU A 179 23.31 30.33 -10.26
C GLU A 179 23.07 28.82 -10.41
N LEU A 180 22.89 28.13 -9.28
CA LEU A 180 22.67 26.68 -9.26
C LEU A 180 21.24 26.32 -9.65
N THR A 181 21.07 25.27 -10.46
CA THR A 181 19.75 24.76 -10.82
C THR A 181 19.02 24.15 -9.59
N PRO A 182 17.68 24.03 -9.59
CA PRO A 182 16.95 23.36 -8.51
C PRO A 182 17.47 21.94 -8.23
N GLU A 183 17.85 21.18 -9.25
CA GLU A 183 18.46 19.86 -9.12
C GLU A 183 19.83 19.94 -8.42
N GLN A 184 20.68 20.90 -8.77
CA GLN A 184 21.99 21.12 -8.13
C GLN A 184 21.84 21.57 -6.67
N LEU A 185 20.89 22.46 -6.38
CA LEU A 185 20.53 22.90 -5.04
C LEU A 185 20.00 21.73 -4.20
N SER A 186 19.18 20.86 -4.79
CA SER A 186 18.71 19.62 -4.17
C SER A 186 19.88 18.68 -3.84
N VAL A 187 20.80 18.43 -4.78
CA VAL A 187 21.98 17.59 -4.56
C VAL A 187 22.89 18.18 -3.46
N ASN A 188 23.07 19.49 -3.42
CA ASN A 188 23.81 20.16 -2.34
C ASN A 188 23.12 19.96 -0.97
N ALA A 189 21.80 20.14 -0.90
CA ALA A 189 21.01 19.93 0.31
C ALA A 189 21.01 18.45 0.77
N GLN A 190 20.96 17.48 -0.16
CA GLN A 190 21.16 16.06 0.13
C GLN A 190 22.57 15.79 0.67
N GLY A 191 23.61 16.41 0.10
CA GLY A 191 25.00 16.27 0.56
C GLY A 191 25.19 16.82 1.98
N ARG A 192 24.58 17.97 2.30
CA ARG A 192 24.51 18.49 3.68
C ARG A 192 23.75 17.55 4.61
N ALA A 193 22.61 17.00 4.16
CA ALA A 193 21.81 16.08 4.94
C ALA A 193 22.55 14.76 5.24
N GLN A 194 23.31 14.24 4.28
CA GLN A 194 24.11 13.03 4.46
C GLN A 194 25.23 13.26 5.47
N LYS A 195 26.00 14.36 5.34
CA LYS A 195 27.03 14.73 6.34
C LYS A 195 26.46 14.85 7.75
N ALA A 196 25.22 15.34 7.90
CA ALA A 196 24.54 15.39 9.18
C ALA A 196 24.18 13.98 9.71
N LEU A 197 23.72 13.05 8.86
CA LEU A 197 23.54 11.64 9.26
C LEU A 197 24.85 10.99 9.70
N ASP A 198 25.94 11.21 8.95
CA ASP A 198 27.26 10.66 9.24
C ASP A 198 27.79 11.19 10.59
N ALA A 199 27.40 12.42 10.97
CA ALA A 199 27.65 13.04 12.27
C ALA A 199 26.63 12.69 13.38
N ASN A 200 25.68 11.78 13.12
CA ASN A 200 24.53 11.45 13.99
C ASN A 200 23.56 12.62 14.30
N ASP A 201 23.64 13.74 13.58
CA ASP A 201 22.66 14.82 13.63
C ASP A 201 21.44 14.52 12.76
N LEU A 202 20.50 13.77 13.34
CA LEU A 202 19.20 13.48 12.73
C LEU A 202 18.38 14.75 12.44
N THR A 203 18.59 15.85 13.17
CA THR A 203 17.82 17.09 12.99
C THR A 203 18.32 17.87 11.77
N GLY A 204 19.63 18.03 11.62
CA GLY A 204 20.26 18.57 10.42
C GLY A 204 19.99 17.72 9.18
N ALA A 205 20.00 16.38 9.32
CA ALA A 205 19.65 15.47 8.24
C ALA A 205 18.20 15.66 7.76
N LEU A 206 17.23 15.67 8.68
CA LEU A 206 15.84 15.96 8.35
C LEU A 206 15.68 17.34 7.71
N LYS A 207 16.38 18.37 8.20
CA LYS A 207 16.35 19.72 7.60
C LYS A 207 16.85 19.71 6.16
N GLY A 208 18.02 19.11 5.90
CA GLY A 208 18.61 19.06 4.55
C GLY A 208 17.80 18.21 3.56
N TYR A 209 17.24 17.07 3.98
CA TYR A 209 16.37 16.28 3.10
C TYR A 209 14.99 16.94 2.85
N ASN A 210 14.43 17.69 3.81
CA ASN A 210 13.26 18.55 3.56
C ASN A 210 13.59 19.66 2.54
N GLU A 211 14.76 20.30 2.67
CA GLU A 211 15.23 21.34 1.76
C GLU A 211 15.42 20.79 0.33
N ALA A 212 16.07 19.63 0.18
CA ALA A 212 16.19 18.93 -1.09
C ALA A 212 14.82 18.63 -1.73
N LEU A 213 13.84 18.18 -0.93
CA LEU A 213 12.49 17.87 -1.43
C LEU A 213 11.72 19.13 -1.85
N ARG A 214 12.02 20.30 -1.28
CA ARG A 214 11.45 21.58 -1.74
C ARG A 214 11.97 21.97 -3.11
N TYR A 215 13.25 21.74 -3.38
CA TYR A 215 13.84 22.00 -4.69
C TYR A 215 13.42 20.97 -5.75
N THR A 216 13.25 19.69 -5.38
CA THR A 216 12.82 18.63 -6.30
C THR A 216 11.59 17.83 -5.79
N PRO A 217 10.36 18.41 -5.81
CA PRO A 217 9.18 17.80 -5.19
C PRO A 217 8.78 16.42 -5.71
N ARG A 218 9.15 16.09 -6.95
CA ARG A 218 8.92 14.80 -7.61
C ARG A 218 10.03 13.77 -7.40
N ASN A 219 11.11 14.11 -6.69
CA ASN A 219 12.23 13.20 -6.46
C ASN A 219 11.86 12.11 -5.44
N GLU A 220 11.66 10.90 -5.93
CA GLU A 220 11.23 9.74 -5.14
C GLU A 220 12.30 9.28 -4.15
N ASP A 221 13.59 9.37 -4.51
CA ASP A 221 14.71 8.98 -3.66
C ASP A 221 14.89 9.91 -2.46
N VAL A 222 14.80 11.23 -2.68
CA VAL A 222 14.77 12.23 -1.59
C VAL A 222 13.60 11.95 -0.65
N ARG A 223 12.41 11.75 -1.22
CA ARG A 223 11.17 11.52 -0.48
C ARG A 223 11.19 10.23 0.33
N GLN A 224 11.67 9.12 -0.24
CA GLN A 224 11.84 7.86 0.46
C GLN A 224 12.85 7.98 1.61
N LYS A 225 14.02 8.59 1.36
CA LYS A 225 15.01 8.82 2.41
C LYS A 225 14.44 9.64 3.56
N LEU A 226 13.76 10.75 3.25
CA LEU A 226 13.10 11.60 4.24
C LEU A 226 12.03 10.85 5.05
N ALA A 227 11.20 10.03 4.39
CA ALA A 227 10.20 9.21 5.07
C ALA A 227 10.83 8.16 6.00
N ILE A 228 11.90 7.48 5.57
CA ILE A 228 12.65 6.54 6.40
C ILE A 228 13.26 7.23 7.63
N LEU A 229 13.77 8.46 7.49
CA LEU A 229 14.30 9.23 8.63
C LEU A 229 13.20 9.66 9.61
N TYR A 230 12.02 10.07 9.14
CA TYR A 230 10.89 10.34 10.04
C TYR A 230 10.44 9.08 10.78
N PHE A 231 10.39 7.93 10.10
CA PHE A 231 10.10 6.65 10.75
C PHE A 231 11.16 6.28 11.80
N GLY A 232 12.44 6.44 11.48
CA GLY A 232 13.54 6.23 12.44
C GLY A 232 13.53 7.19 13.63
N LYS A 233 12.92 8.37 13.48
CA LYS A 233 12.64 9.31 14.58
C LYS A 233 11.41 8.91 15.44
N GLY A 234 10.64 7.92 15.02
CA GLY A 234 9.35 7.55 15.63
C GLY A 234 8.14 8.34 15.10
N ASP A 235 8.32 9.22 14.12
CA ASP A 235 7.23 9.97 13.46
C ASP A 235 6.67 9.18 12.26
N THR A 236 6.11 8.01 12.57
CA THR A 236 5.51 7.08 11.59
C THR A 236 4.43 7.76 10.74
N ARG A 237 3.70 8.72 11.31
CA ARG A 237 2.64 9.46 10.60
C ARG A 237 3.22 10.35 9.50
N LYS A 238 4.23 11.18 9.77
CA LYS A 238 4.87 11.98 8.70
C LYS A 238 5.52 11.10 7.63
N ALA A 239 6.11 9.98 8.03
CA ALA A 239 6.69 9.03 7.09
C ALA A 239 5.63 8.43 6.14
N TYR A 240 4.48 8.03 6.68
CA TYR A 240 3.32 7.57 5.90
C TYR A 240 2.78 8.65 4.95
N GLU A 241 2.58 9.88 5.45
CA GLU A 241 2.14 11.03 4.65
C GLU A 241 3.08 11.35 3.49
N LEU A 242 4.41 11.32 3.71
CA LEU A 242 5.41 11.55 2.67
C LEU A 242 5.34 10.54 1.54
N PHE A 243 5.21 9.24 1.87
CA PHE A 243 5.03 8.18 0.88
C PHE A 243 3.71 8.34 0.12
N GLN A 244 2.58 8.56 0.81
CA GLN A 244 1.28 8.78 0.16
C GLN A 244 1.33 9.96 -0.83
N LEU A 245 1.91 11.10 -0.43
CA LEU A 245 2.06 12.26 -1.30
C LEU A 245 2.94 11.96 -2.51
N GLY A 246 3.96 11.11 -2.37
CA GLY A 246 4.76 10.65 -3.50
C GLY A 246 4.01 9.74 -4.47
N ILE A 247 3.24 8.77 -3.94
CA ILE A 247 2.39 7.88 -4.75
C ILE A 247 1.29 8.67 -5.49
N LYS A 248 0.80 9.78 -4.91
CA LYS A 248 -0.11 10.71 -5.61
C LYS A 248 0.56 11.46 -6.78
N LEU A 249 1.87 11.71 -6.70
CA LEU A 249 2.65 12.35 -7.78
C LEU A 249 3.07 11.36 -8.87
N ASN A 250 3.37 10.12 -8.51
CA ASN A 250 3.60 9.01 -9.44
C ASN A 250 2.85 7.76 -8.98
N ILE A 251 1.66 7.54 -9.55
CA ILE A 251 0.79 6.39 -9.26
C ILE A 251 1.49 5.06 -9.56
N ASN A 252 2.43 5.03 -10.49
CA ASN A 252 3.18 3.84 -10.88
C ASN A 252 4.54 3.72 -10.17
N SER A 253 4.82 4.55 -9.15
CA SER A 253 6.05 4.41 -8.35
C SER A 253 6.03 3.14 -7.51
N GLU A 254 6.66 2.10 -8.04
CA GLU A 254 6.93 0.87 -7.32
C GLU A 254 7.77 1.13 -6.06
N LYS A 255 8.81 1.96 -6.18
CA LYS A 255 9.74 2.36 -5.13
C LYS A 255 9.00 2.89 -3.90
N LEU A 256 8.08 3.85 -4.10
CA LEU A 256 7.34 4.47 -3.00
C LEU A 256 6.25 3.55 -2.44
N ARG A 257 5.61 2.72 -3.28
CA ARG A 257 4.63 1.70 -2.84
C ARG A 257 5.28 0.62 -1.97
N LEU A 258 6.44 0.10 -2.37
CA LEU A 258 7.25 -0.80 -1.54
C LEU A 258 7.73 -0.12 -0.26
N GLY A 259 8.20 1.13 -0.34
CA GLY A 259 8.59 1.90 0.82
C GLY A 259 7.47 2.02 1.86
N LEU A 260 6.25 2.35 1.40
CA LEU A 260 5.06 2.44 2.25
C LEU A 260 4.64 1.09 2.84
N SER A 261 4.62 0.03 2.03
CA SER A 261 4.28 -1.32 2.48
C SER A 261 5.28 -1.83 3.53
N LYS A 262 6.60 -1.67 3.28
CA LYS A 262 7.68 -2.00 4.23
C LYS A 262 7.59 -1.19 5.52
N LEU A 263 7.19 0.08 5.45
CA LEU A 263 6.93 0.90 6.65
C LEU A 263 5.76 0.35 7.46
N LEU A 264 4.65 0.00 6.82
CA LEU A 264 3.47 -0.55 7.51
C LEU A 264 3.75 -1.89 8.18
N VAL A 265 4.51 -2.79 7.53
CA VAL A 265 4.98 -4.04 8.16
C VAL A 265 5.86 -3.75 9.38
N LYS A 266 6.78 -2.78 9.30
CA LYS A 266 7.67 -2.41 10.42
C LYS A 266 6.99 -1.63 11.55
N ALA A 267 5.79 -1.10 11.31
CA ALA A 267 4.98 -0.39 12.28
C ALA A 267 3.89 -1.29 12.91
N ASP A 268 4.04 -2.62 12.77
CA ASP A 268 3.07 -3.65 13.18
C ASP A 268 1.68 -3.54 12.55
N GLN A 269 1.52 -2.70 11.51
CA GLN A 269 0.29 -2.49 10.74
C GLN A 269 0.24 -3.44 9.52
N ALA A 270 0.57 -4.71 9.75
CA ALA A 270 0.71 -5.72 8.69
C ALA A 270 -0.59 -5.96 7.89
N GLU A 271 -1.76 -5.76 8.50
CA GLU A 271 -3.07 -5.86 7.84
C GLU A 271 -3.26 -4.75 6.79
N ALA A 272 -2.79 -3.53 7.07
CA ALA A 272 -2.83 -2.42 6.13
C ALA A 272 -1.71 -2.47 5.08
N ALA A 273 -0.64 -3.25 5.32
CA ALA A 273 0.58 -3.24 4.51
C ALA A 273 0.38 -3.69 3.06
N LEU A 274 -0.68 -4.44 2.76
CA LEU A 274 -1.01 -4.83 1.39
C LEU A 274 -1.65 -3.68 0.58
N SER A 275 -2.31 -2.72 1.23
CA SER A 275 -3.05 -1.63 0.57
C SER A 275 -2.25 -0.80 -0.45
N PRO A 276 -0.94 -0.49 -0.26
CA PRO A 276 -0.15 0.22 -1.27
C PRO A 276 0.17 -0.65 -2.49
N LEU A 277 0.12 -1.99 -2.34
CA LEU A 277 0.53 -2.97 -3.34
C LEU A 277 -0.64 -3.56 -4.15
N ILE A 278 -1.91 -3.21 -3.84
CA ILE A 278 -3.08 -3.62 -4.64
C ILE A 278 -2.91 -3.24 -6.11
N HIS A 279 -2.44 -2.01 -6.36
CA HIS A 279 -2.16 -1.47 -7.69
C HIS A 279 -1.01 -2.23 -8.34
N MET A 280 -1.19 -2.72 -9.56
CA MET A 280 -0.10 -3.30 -10.34
C MET A 280 0.54 -2.21 -11.23
N PRO A 281 1.83 -1.84 -11.04
CA PRO A 281 2.51 -0.97 -11.99
C PRO A 281 2.76 -1.71 -13.32
N PRO A 282 2.97 -1.00 -14.45
CA PRO A 282 3.00 -1.61 -15.78
C PRO A 282 4.20 -2.55 -16.04
N ASN A 283 5.25 -2.50 -15.22
CA ASN A 283 6.38 -3.44 -15.24
C ASN A 283 6.84 -3.67 -13.78
N PRO A 284 6.17 -4.55 -13.01
CA PRO A 284 6.48 -4.76 -11.60
C PRO A 284 7.76 -5.60 -11.46
N THR A 285 8.68 -5.20 -10.57
CA THR A 285 9.82 -6.05 -10.25
C THR A 285 9.41 -7.31 -9.49
N GLN A 286 10.30 -8.29 -9.50
CA GLN A 286 10.19 -9.49 -8.67
C GLN A 286 10.05 -9.17 -7.17
N GLU A 287 10.69 -8.10 -6.66
CA GLU A 287 10.53 -7.71 -5.24
C GLU A 287 9.11 -7.23 -4.95
N TYR A 288 8.52 -6.43 -5.87
CA TYR A 288 7.14 -5.96 -5.75
C TYR A 288 6.15 -7.12 -5.65
N LEU A 289 6.23 -8.03 -6.62
CA LEU A 289 5.33 -9.16 -6.71
C LEU A 289 5.52 -10.14 -5.55
N ALA A 290 6.76 -10.41 -5.13
CA ALA A 290 7.04 -11.27 -3.99
C ALA A 290 6.44 -10.71 -2.68
N MET A 291 6.55 -9.40 -2.46
CA MET A 291 5.96 -8.75 -1.28
C MET A 291 4.43 -8.71 -1.37
N ARG A 292 3.87 -8.41 -2.55
CA ARG A 292 2.43 -8.42 -2.82
C ARG A 292 1.84 -9.81 -2.56
N ALA A 293 2.44 -10.86 -3.12
CA ALA A 293 2.04 -12.26 -2.97
C ALA A 293 2.09 -12.74 -1.51
N ALA A 294 3.18 -12.45 -0.80
CA ALA A 294 3.33 -12.84 0.61
C ALA A 294 2.30 -12.15 1.52
N LEU A 295 2.03 -10.87 1.28
CA LEU A 295 1.04 -10.12 2.05
C LEU A 295 -0.41 -10.53 1.71
N SER A 296 -0.74 -10.75 0.44
CA SER A 296 -2.07 -11.21 0.03
C SER A 296 -2.38 -12.63 0.48
N GLN A 297 -1.39 -13.54 0.46
CA GLN A 297 -1.53 -14.86 1.05
C GLN A 297 -1.75 -14.77 2.58
N LYS A 298 -1.08 -13.86 3.29
CA LYS A 298 -1.27 -13.64 4.73
C LYS A 298 -2.65 -13.03 5.04
N SER A 299 -3.14 -12.11 4.21
CA SER A 299 -4.43 -11.44 4.38
C SER A 299 -5.60 -12.13 3.67
N GLN A 300 -5.41 -13.37 3.20
CA GLN A 300 -6.44 -14.18 2.52
C GLN A 300 -7.06 -13.52 1.27
N GLN A 301 -6.31 -12.65 0.58
CA GLN A 301 -6.72 -12.08 -0.71
C GLN A 301 -6.25 -12.98 -1.86
N GLU A 302 -7.00 -14.06 -2.09
CA GLU A 302 -6.55 -15.19 -2.91
C GLU A 302 -6.36 -14.83 -4.39
N GLU A 303 -7.23 -14.00 -4.97
CA GLU A 303 -7.09 -13.49 -6.34
C GLU A 303 -5.80 -12.67 -6.51
N VAL A 304 -5.53 -11.77 -5.56
CA VAL A 304 -4.31 -10.93 -5.53
C VAL A 304 -3.06 -11.79 -5.35
N ALA A 305 -3.13 -12.86 -4.55
CA ALA A 305 -2.05 -13.83 -4.41
C ALA A 305 -1.81 -14.61 -5.71
N LEU A 306 -2.87 -15.12 -6.34
CA LEU A 306 -2.79 -15.88 -7.60
C LEU A 306 -2.14 -15.05 -8.71
N GLU A 307 -2.66 -13.84 -8.98
CA GLU A 307 -2.13 -12.92 -9.98
C GLU A 307 -0.63 -12.63 -9.74
N SER A 308 -0.25 -12.40 -8.48
CA SER A 308 1.14 -12.11 -8.11
C SER A 308 2.06 -13.31 -8.35
N TYR A 309 1.62 -14.54 -8.02
CA TYR A 309 2.40 -15.75 -8.26
C TYR A 309 2.48 -16.14 -9.74
N GLN A 310 1.41 -15.92 -10.52
CA GLN A 310 1.45 -16.06 -11.98
C GLN A 310 2.53 -15.16 -12.58
N LYS A 311 2.53 -13.86 -12.23
CA LYS A 311 3.55 -12.90 -12.70
C LYS A 311 4.97 -13.24 -12.22
N LEU A 312 5.13 -13.78 -11.01
CA LEU A 312 6.44 -14.25 -10.53
C LEU A 312 6.98 -15.43 -11.34
N VAL A 313 6.11 -16.38 -11.74
CA VAL A 313 6.49 -17.51 -12.59
C VAL A 313 6.78 -17.07 -14.04
N GLU A 314 6.10 -16.05 -14.55
CA GLU A 314 6.42 -15.43 -15.85
C GLU A 314 7.82 -14.78 -15.88
N ILE A 315 8.22 -14.11 -14.78
CA ILE A 315 9.47 -13.34 -14.70
C ILE A 315 10.67 -14.21 -14.29
N ASP A 316 10.49 -15.09 -13.30
CA ASP A 316 11.52 -15.94 -12.70
C ASP A 316 11.03 -17.40 -12.71
N SER A 317 10.96 -17.96 -13.92
CA SER A 317 10.40 -19.28 -14.16
C SER A 317 11.23 -20.43 -13.56
N GLU A 318 12.48 -20.20 -13.16
CA GLU A 318 13.37 -21.24 -12.62
C GLU A 318 13.33 -21.37 -11.09
N ASN A 319 12.69 -20.43 -10.39
CA ASN A 319 12.60 -20.44 -8.93
C ASN A 319 11.39 -21.23 -8.45
N ALA A 320 11.66 -22.42 -7.89
CA ALA A 320 10.64 -23.36 -7.41
C ALA A 320 9.65 -22.77 -6.38
N ARG A 321 10.01 -21.69 -5.68
CA ARG A 321 9.15 -21.06 -4.67
C ARG A 321 7.94 -20.36 -5.29
N TRP A 322 8.08 -19.82 -6.49
CA TRP A 322 6.97 -19.16 -7.19
C TRP A 322 5.98 -20.18 -7.73
N TRP A 323 6.47 -21.30 -8.29
CA TRP A 323 5.65 -22.45 -8.66
C TRP A 323 4.91 -23.06 -7.47
N LEU A 324 5.56 -23.21 -6.32
CA LEU A 324 4.93 -23.69 -5.09
C LEU A 324 3.83 -22.73 -4.60
N GLY A 325 4.11 -21.42 -4.60
CA GLY A 325 3.11 -20.40 -4.24
C GLY A 325 1.91 -20.41 -5.19
N LEU A 326 2.16 -20.48 -6.50
CA LEU A 326 1.14 -20.57 -7.54
C LEU A 326 0.24 -21.80 -7.34
N ALA A 327 0.83 -22.98 -7.14
CA ALA A 327 0.11 -24.22 -6.92
C ALA A 327 -0.82 -24.15 -5.70
N ILE A 328 -0.35 -23.55 -4.61
CA ILE A 328 -1.15 -23.37 -3.38
C ILE A 328 -2.34 -22.43 -3.62
N GLN A 329 -2.21 -21.37 -4.44
CA GLN A 329 -3.35 -20.49 -4.75
C GLN A 329 -4.34 -21.15 -5.72
N GLN A 330 -3.86 -21.87 -6.73
CA GLN A 330 -4.72 -22.63 -7.65
C GLN A 330 -5.52 -23.70 -6.90
N GLU A 331 -4.88 -24.41 -5.97
CA GLU A 331 -5.54 -25.41 -5.13
C GLU A 331 -6.61 -24.81 -4.22
N ARG A 332 -6.41 -23.61 -3.68
CA ARG A 332 -7.43 -22.87 -2.90
C ARG A 332 -8.66 -22.52 -3.73
N GLN A 333 -8.45 -22.16 -4.99
CA GLN A 333 -9.53 -21.93 -5.97
C GLN A 333 -10.15 -23.22 -6.53
N LEU A 334 -9.75 -24.40 -6.02
CA LEU A 334 -10.18 -25.72 -6.48
C LEU A 334 -9.81 -26.06 -7.94
N ASP A 335 -8.90 -25.28 -8.55
CA ASP A 335 -8.28 -25.63 -9.85
C ASP A 335 -7.17 -26.67 -9.62
N PHE A 336 -7.60 -27.89 -9.33
CA PHE A 336 -6.72 -29.01 -9.05
C PHE A 336 -5.85 -29.39 -10.25
N ALA A 337 -6.35 -29.21 -11.49
CA ALA A 337 -5.63 -29.52 -12.71
C ALA A 337 -4.42 -28.58 -12.90
N ALA A 338 -4.61 -27.27 -12.76
CA ALA A 338 -3.50 -26.33 -12.83
C ALA A 338 -2.57 -26.43 -11.61
N ALA A 339 -3.13 -26.63 -10.40
CA ALA A 339 -2.34 -26.83 -9.20
C ALA A 339 -1.38 -28.03 -9.32
N LYS A 340 -1.85 -29.15 -9.90
CA LYS A 340 -1.03 -30.35 -10.16
C LYS A 340 0.17 -30.05 -11.06
N GLN A 341 -0.03 -29.29 -12.13
CA GLN A 341 1.05 -28.86 -13.03
C GLN A 341 2.05 -27.94 -12.31
N SER A 342 1.56 -26.96 -11.56
CA SER A 342 2.42 -26.02 -10.81
C SER A 342 3.21 -26.72 -9.70
N TYR A 343 2.61 -27.69 -9.00
CA TYR A 343 3.27 -28.52 -8.01
C TYR A 343 4.38 -29.38 -8.63
N GLN A 344 4.15 -29.99 -9.80
CA GLN A 344 5.20 -30.68 -10.56
C GLN A 344 6.32 -29.72 -10.97
N GLY A 345 5.96 -28.52 -11.46
CA GLY A 345 6.90 -27.45 -11.80
C GLY A 345 7.76 -26.94 -10.64
N ALA A 346 7.28 -27.05 -9.40
CA ALA A 346 8.04 -26.77 -8.19
C ALA A 346 9.02 -27.89 -7.82
N LEU A 347 8.71 -29.16 -8.15
CA LEU A 347 9.59 -30.31 -7.87
C LEU A 347 10.76 -30.46 -8.85
N THR A 348 10.60 -29.98 -10.09
CA THR A 348 11.66 -30.04 -11.12
C THR A 348 12.71 -28.93 -11.01
N ARG A 349 12.51 -27.98 -10.09
CA ARG A 349 13.28 -26.73 -10.00
C ARG A 349 13.99 -26.55 -8.67
N VAL A 350 14.97 -25.66 -8.65
CA VAL A 350 15.75 -25.33 -7.46
C VAL A 350 15.07 -24.21 -6.67
N GLY A 351 15.19 -24.25 -5.34
CA GLY A 351 14.77 -23.14 -4.46
C GLY A 351 13.80 -23.51 -3.33
N ILE A 352 13.29 -24.75 -3.28
CA ILE A 352 12.44 -25.25 -2.19
C ILE A 352 13.17 -26.31 -1.34
N SER A 353 12.87 -26.32 -0.03
CA SER A 353 13.49 -27.25 0.93
C SER A 353 13.05 -28.70 0.73
N SER A 354 13.78 -29.67 1.27
CA SER A 354 13.36 -31.09 1.29
C SER A 354 11.98 -31.29 1.93
N GLN A 355 11.67 -30.54 2.99
CA GLN A 355 10.36 -30.53 3.66
C GLN A 355 9.25 -29.94 2.77
N SER A 356 9.58 -28.93 1.95
CA SER A 356 8.67 -28.40 0.94
C SER A 356 8.43 -29.42 -0.18
N GLN A 357 9.46 -30.13 -0.62
CA GLN A 357 9.31 -31.18 -1.63
C GLN A 357 8.47 -32.37 -1.13
N SER A 358 8.60 -32.80 0.14
CA SER A 358 7.72 -33.84 0.69
C SER A 358 6.27 -33.38 0.76
N PHE A 359 6.01 -32.17 1.26
CA PHE A 359 4.68 -31.55 1.23
C PHE A 359 4.06 -31.56 -0.17
N VAL A 360 4.82 -31.18 -1.21
CA VAL A 360 4.32 -31.19 -2.59
C VAL A 360 4.01 -32.61 -3.08
N ARG A 361 4.88 -33.59 -2.82
CA ARG A 361 4.64 -34.99 -3.19
C ARG A 361 3.38 -35.55 -2.52
N ASP A 362 3.13 -35.20 -1.26
CA ASP A 362 1.94 -35.64 -0.54
C ASP A 362 0.67 -34.93 -1.03
N ARG A 363 0.74 -33.65 -1.40
CA ARG A 363 -0.40 -32.97 -2.04
C ARG A 363 -0.74 -33.54 -3.42
N LEU A 364 0.24 -33.88 -4.25
CA LEU A 364 0.02 -34.49 -5.55
C LEU A 364 -0.71 -35.85 -5.45
N LYS A 365 -0.45 -36.65 -4.40
CA LYS A 365 -1.20 -37.90 -4.13
C LYS A 365 -2.67 -37.60 -3.80
N ILE A 366 -2.91 -36.63 -2.91
CA ILE A 366 -4.27 -36.26 -2.48
C ILE A 366 -5.09 -35.76 -3.67
N ILE A 367 -4.52 -34.87 -4.49
CA ILE A 367 -5.19 -34.35 -5.70
C ILE A 367 -5.54 -35.49 -6.67
N SER A 368 -4.61 -36.42 -6.91
CA SER A 368 -4.87 -37.54 -7.84
C SER A 368 -5.96 -38.49 -7.32
N ALA A 369 -6.01 -38.77 -6.02
CA ALA A 369 -7.08 -39.58 -5.42
C ALA A 369 -8.46 -38.88 -5.48
N LEU A 370 -8.51 -37.55 -5.38
CA LEU A 370 -9.75 -36.79 -5.56
C LEU A 370 -10.25 -36.88 -7.01
N GLU A 371 -9.36 -36.73 -8.00
CA GLU A 371 -9.70 -36.91 -9.42
C GLU A 371 -10.25 -38.32 -9.70
N GLU A 372 -9.61 -39.38 -9.19
CA GLU A 372 -10.09 -40.76 -9.33
C GLU A 372 -11.50 -40.94 -8.73
N SER A 373 -11.75 -40.39 -7.54
CA SER A 373 -13.07 -40.46 -6.89
C SER A 373 -14.17 -39.67 -7.62
N SER A 374 -13.81 -38.57 -8.28
CA SER A 374 -14.76 -37.74 -9.04
C SER A 374 -15.14 -38.33 -10.40
N ASN A 375 -14.30 -39.19 -10.97
CA ASN A 375 -14.56 -39.86 -12.24
C ASN A 375 -15.30 -41.21 -12.07
N ALA A 376 -15.50 -41.65 -10.83
CA ALA A 376 -16.15 -42.92 -10.49
C ALA A 376 -17.64 -42.79 -10.11
N ASN A 377 -18.18 -41.56 -10.10
CA ASN A 377 -19.58 -41.22 -9.86
C ASN A 377 -20.20 -40.55 -11.10
#